data_AF-A0A8I1TC85-F1
#
_entry.id   AF-A0A8I1TC85-F1
#
_cell.length_a   1.000
_cell.length_b   1.000
_cell.length_c   1.000
_cell.angle_alpha   90.00
_cell.angle_beta   90.00
_cell.angle_gamma   90.00
#
_symmetry.space_group_name_H-M   'P 1'
#
loop_
_entity.id
_entity.type
_entity.pdbx_description
1 polymer ?
#
loop_
_entity_poly.entity_id
_entity_poly.type
_entity_poly.pdbx_seq_one_letter_code
_entity_poly.pdbx_strand_id
1 'polypeptide(L)'
;MTGPSRKPRTAFDARDRLILALYAQLKAERETRAAMEEAIRGGVLSPAVLEAMAADPVPVITGEEVAAIETLLETEPQRPRG
;
A
#
# COMPACT_ATOMS: atom_id res chain seq x y z
N MET A 1 -14.15 3.51 45.27
CA MET A 1 -13.24 4.31 44.45
C MET A 1 -12.71 3.43 43.33
N THR A 2 -13.35 3.43 42.16
CA THR A 2 -12.90 2.66 40.99
C THR A 2 -12.12 3.61 40.08
N GLY A 3 -10.80 3.42 39.99
CA GLY A 3 -9.93 4.18 39.10
C GLY A 3 -10.27 3.94 37.62
N PRO A 4 -9.89 4.85 36.70
CA PRO A 4 -10.28 4.74 35.31
C PRO A 4 -9.65 3.49 34.69
N SER A 5 -10.51 2.59 34.21
CA SER A 5 -10.12 1.40 33.44
C SER A 5 -9.36 1.82 32.18
N ARG A 6 -8.08 1.46 32.07
CA ARG A 6 -7.30 1.60 30.84
C ARG A 6 -7.99 0.75 29.77
N LYS A 7 -8.68 1.39 28.82
CA LYS A 7 -9.19 0.70 27.63
C LYS A 7 -8.02 -0.03 26.96
N PRO A 8 -8.19 -1.32 26.61
CA PRO A 8 -7.15 -2.06 25.91
C PRO A 8 -6.79 -1.31 24.63
N ARG A 9 -5.50 -1.26 24.28
CA ARG A 9 -5.03 -0.72 23.00
C ARG A 9 -5.53 -1.65 21.90
N THR A 10 -6.78 -1.48 21.51
CA THR A 10 -7.44 -2.26 20.47
C THR A 10 -6.71 -2.06 19.17
N ALA A 11 -6.44 -3.18 18.48
CA ALA A 11 -6.27 -3.35 17.04
C ALA A 11 -5.72 -2.14 16.26
N PHE A 12 -4.51 -2.30 15.69
CA PHE A 12 -3.83 -1.39 14.76
C PHE A 12 -4.69 -0.20 14.32
N ASP A 13 -4.31 1.00 14.75
CA ASP A 13 -5.04 2.20 14.34
C ASP A 13 -4.86 2.44 12.83
N ALA A 14 -5.62 3.35 12.26
CA ALA A 14 -5.71 3.43 10.81
C ALA A 14 -4.41 3.93 10.15
N ARG A 15 -3.58 4.72 10.85
CA ARG A 15 -2.17 4.95 10.51
C ARG A 15 -1.37 3.65 10.42
N ASP A 16 -1.43 2.81 11.46
CA ASP A 16 -0.70 1.53 11.44
C ASP A 16 -1.13 0.65 10.25
N ARG A 17 -2.43 0.64 9.94
CA ARG A 17 -2.98 -0.10 8.77
C ARG A 17 -2.46 0.46 7.46
N LEU A 18 -2.40 1.78 7.31
CA LEU A 18 -1.84 2.43 6.13
C LEU A 18 -0.35 2.08 5.94
N ILE A 19 0.43 2.11 7.02
CA ILE A 19 1.85 1.71 6.99
C ILE A 19 2.00 0.26 6.53
N LEU A 20 1.18 -0.65 7.06
CA LEU A 20 1.19 -2.06 6.67
C LEU A 20 0.79 -2.26 5.20
N ALA A 21 -0.24 -1.53 4.72
CA ALA A 21 -0.68 -1.58 3.33
C ALA A 21 0.42 -1.09 2.37
N LEU A 22 1.04 0.05 2.67
CA LEU A 22 2.14 0.60 1.88
C LEU A 22 3.36 -0.31 1.88
N TYR A 23 3.69 -0.92 3.03
CA TYR A 23 4.77 -1.91 3.11
C TYR A 23 4.48 -3.14 2.24
N ALA A 24 3.25 -3.68 2.30
CA ALA A 24 2.84 -4.82 1.50
C ALA A 24 2.93 -4.50 -0.01
N GLN A 25 2.47 -3.32 -0.41
CA GLN A 25 2.57 -2.85 -1.80
C GLN A 25 4.02 -2.72 -2.25
N LEU A 26 4.89 -2.11 -1.44
CA LEU A 26 6.31 -1.98 -1.75
C LEU A 26 7.02 -3.34 -1.85
N LYS A 27 6.63 -4.30 -1.00
CA LYS A 27 7.16 -5.67 -1.06
C LYS A 27 6.76 -6.35 -2.38
N ALA A 28 5.48 -6.27 -2.74
CA ALA A 28 4.98 -6.84 -3.99
C ALA A 28 5.71 -6.25 -5.22
N GLU A 29 5.90 -4.93 -5.25
CA GLU A 29 6.62 -4.25 -6.32
C GLU A 29 8.07 -4.76 -6.48
N ARG A 30 8.79 -4.93 -5.36
CA ARG A 30 10.16 -5.44 -5.38
C ARG A 30 10.24 -6.90 -5.85
N GLU A 31 9.28 -7.73 -5.45
CA GLU A 31 9.19 -9.13 -5.89
C GLU A 31 8.94 -9.20 -7.40
N THR A 32 8.01 -8.37 -7.92
CA THR A 32 7.76 -8.25 -9.36
C THR A 32 9.01 -7.77 -10.11
N ARG A 33 9.73 -6.76 -9.59
CA ARG A 33 10.99 -6.29 -10.18
C ARG A 33 12.03 -7.41 -10.26
N ALA A 34 12.23 -8.15 -9.16
CA ALA A 34 13.22 -9.23 -9.12
C ALA A 34 12.88 -10.36 -10.10
N ALA A 35 11.61 -10.76 -10.17
CA ALA A 35 11.15 -11.75 -11.15
C ALA A 35 11.36 -11.28 -12.59
N MET A 36 11.12 -9.99 -12.85
CA MET A 36 11.37 -9.41 -14.18
C MET A 36 12.86 -9.35 -14.52
N GLU A 37 13.73 -8.98 -13.58
CA GLU A 37 15.19 -9.02 -13.78
C GLU A 37 15.72 -10.43 -14.07
N GLU A 38 15.18 -11.44 -13.39
CA GLU A 38 15.49 -12.84 -13.66
C GLU A 38 15.01 -13.25 -15.06
N ALA A 39 13.79 -12.88 -15.43
CA ALA A 39 13.22 -13.19 -16.74
C ALA A 39 14.01 -12.53 -17.89
N ILE A 40 14.48 -11.29 -17.71
CA ILE A 40 15.40 -10.60 -18.64
C ILE A 40 16.71 -11.39 -18.77
N ARG A 41 17.35 -11.73 -17.64
CA ARG A 41 18.63 -12.47 -17.66
C ARG A 41 18.50 -13.86 -18.26
N GLY A 42 17.37 -14.52 -18.07
CA GLY A 42 17.07 -15.84 -18.63
C GLY A 42 16.68 -15.81 -20.11
N GLY A 43 16.48 -14.63 -20.72
CA GLY A 43 16.05 -14.50 -22.11
C GLY A 43 14.63 -15.03 -22.36
N VAL A 44 13.79 -15.12 -21.32
CA VAL A 44 12.45 -15.74 -21.40
C VAL A 44 11.32 -14.74 -21.67
N LEU A 45 11.62 -13.43 -21.64
CA LEU A 45 10.64 -12.39 -22.00
C LEU A 45 10.48 -12.30 -23.52
N SER A 46 9.31 -12.68 -24.03
CA SER A 46 8.97 -12.50 -25.44
C SER A 46 8.44 -11.08 -25.68
N PRO A 47 8.58 -10.53 -26.90
CA PRO A 47 7.98 -9.26 -27.28
C PRO A 47 6.47 -9.20 -27.02
N ALA A 48 5.75 -10.30 -27.27
CA ALA A 48 4.31 -10.39 -27.03
C ALA A 48 3.94 -10.25 -25.54
N VAL A 49 4.77 -10.76 -24.63
CA VAL A 49 4.56 -10.58 -23.18
C VAL A 49 4.81 -9.13 -22.79
N LEU A 50 5.84 -8.49 -23.33
CA LEU A 50 6.13 -7.07 -23.08
C LEU A 50 5.03 -6.15 -23.63
N GLU A 51 4.49 -6.45 -24.82
CA GLU A 51 3.35 -5.73 -25.40
C GLU A 51 2.09 -5.88 -24.54
N ALA A 52 1.82 -7.08 -24.03
CA ALA A 52 0.71 -7.31 -23.11
C ALA A 52 0.86 -6.51 -21.80
N MET A 53 2.07 -6.44 -21.23
CA MET A 53 2.36 -5.64 -20.05
C MET A 53 2.25 -4.13 -20.31
N ALA A 54 2.65 -3.66 -21.50
CA ALA A 54 2.52 -2.26 -21.88
C ALA A 54 1.06 -1.86 -22.18
N ALA A 55 0.25 -2.81 -22.63
CA ALA A 55 -1.18 -2.61 -22.88
C ALA A 55 -2.04 -2.75 -21.62
N ASP A 56 -1.55 -3.44 -20.58
CA ASP A 56 -2.24 -3.54 -19.29
C ASP A 56 -2.24 -2.15 -18.61
N PRO A 57 -3.40 -1.55 -18.33
CA PRO A 57 -3.45 -0.23 -17.70
C PRO A 57 -2.83 -0.30 -16.30
N VAL A 58 -1.72 0.40 -16.10
CA VAL A 58 -1.27 0.76 -14.76
C VAL A 58 -2.41 1.55 -14.11
N PRO A 59 -2.92 1.14 -12.94
CA PRO A 59 -3.91 1.94 -12.22
C PRO A 59 -3.34 3.34 -12.03
N VAL A 60 -3.90 4.32 -12.74
CA VAL A 60 -3.54 5.71 -12.53
C VAL A 60 -4.17 6.09 -11.20
N ILE A 61 -3.35 6.30 -10.17
CA ILE A 61 -3.82 6.94 -8.94
C ILE A 61 -4.38 8.29 -9.35
N THR A 62 -5.70 8.42 -9.31
CA THR A 62 -6.38 9.66 -9.72
C THR A 62 -6.30 10.69 -8.59
N GLY A 63 -6.39 11.98 -8.94
CA GLY A 63 -6.48 13.03 -7.92
C GLY A 63 -7.67 12.84 -6.97
N GLU A 64 -8.76 12.20 -7.43
CA GLU A 64 -9.91 11.85 -6.61
C GLU A 64 -9.60 10.76 -5.57
N GLU A 65 -8.84 9.74 -5.94
CA GLU A 65 -8.43 8.69 -4.99
C GLU A 65 -7.48 9.25 -3.91
N VAL A 66 -6.59 10.17 -4.29
CA VAL A 66 -5.74 10.89 -3.33
C VAL A 66 -6.60 11.73 -2.39
N ALA A 67 -7.54 12.52 -2.92
CA ALA A 67 -8.43 13.35 -2.11
C ALA A 67 -9.33 12.52 -1.18
N ALA A 68 -9.78 11.34 -1.63
CA ALA A 68 -10.56 10.42 -0.80
C ALA A 68 -9.72 9.86 0.37
N ILE A 69 -8.45 9.54 0.12
CA ILE A 69 -7.51 9.12 1.17
C ILE A 69 -7.22 10.28 2.13
N GLU A 70 -6.99 11.50 1.63
CA GLU A 70 -6.78 12.69 2.46
C GLU A 70 -7.99 12.97 3.36
N THR A 71 -9.20 12.89 2.82
CA THR A 71 -10.45 13.06 3.58
C THR A 71 -10.60 12.00 4.68
N LEU A 72 -10.24 10.75 4.40
CA LEU A 72 -10.22 9.68 5.40
C LEU A 72 -9.19 9.95 6.52
N LEU A 73 -8.03 10.51 6.17
CA LEU A 73 -6.98 10.88 7.13
C LEU A 73 -7.37 12.09 7.98
N GLU A 74 -8.15 13.03 7.43
CA GLU A 74 -8.64 14.21 8.15
C GLU A 74 -9.79 13.88 9.12
N THR A 75 -10.61 12.88 8.79
CA THR A 75 -11.69 12.40 9.67
C THR A 75 -11.19 11.43 10.75
N GLU A 76 -9.93 11.03 10.69
CA GLU A 76 -9.27 10.30 11.77
C GLU A 76 -9.06 11.23 12.98
N PRO A 77 -9.65 10.94 14.15
CA PRO A 77 -9.43 11.78 15.33
C PRO A 77 -7.95 11.72 15.70
N GLN A 78 -7.27 12.88 15.66
CA GLN A 78 -5.88 13.00 16.08
C GLN A 78 -5.73 12.44 17.50
N ARG A 79 -5.10 11.27 17.62
CA ARG A 79 -4.71 10.72 18.91
C ARG A 79 -3.69 11.70 19.50
N PRO A 80 -3.93 12.27 20.71
CA PRO A 80 -2.99 13.20 21.31
C PRO A 80 -1.63 12.52 21.43
N ARG A 81 -0.60 13.18 20.91
CA ARG A 81 0.79 12.78 21.07
C ARG A 81 1.11 12.88 22.56
N GLY A 82 1.06 11.75 23.25
CA GLY A 82 1.60 11.56 24.59
C GLY A 82 3.04 11.09 24.51
#